data_AF-A0A7W0PTM9-F1
#
_entry.id   AF-A0A7W0PTM9-F1
#
_cell.length_a   1.000
_cell.length_b   1.000
_cell.length_c   1.000
_cell.angle_alpha   90.00
_cell.angle_beta   90.00
_cell.angle_gamma   90.00
#
_symmetry.space_group_name_H-M   'P 1'
#
loop_
_entity.id
_entity.type
_entity.pdbx_description
1 polymer ?
#
loop_
_entity_poly.entity_id
_entity_poly.type
_entity_poly.pdbx_seq_one_letter_code
_entity_poly.pdbx_strand_id
1 'polypeptide(L)'
;MSGAGGASASLEIFEIDDAGNWPMELEVEGLPPPASGALYQLWLTQNGKLAALCGSFLVEADGTTVVPMNAPWRFSEFDGWVVVEAGSQAPVLST
;
A
#
# COMPACT_ATOMS: atom_id res chain seq x y z
N MET A 1 2.22 -4.01 7.87
CA MET A 1 0.74 -3.90 7.85
C MET A 1 0.13 -5.29 7.97
N SER A 2 -1.06 -5.39 8.54
CA SER A 2 -1.80 -6.66 8.67
C SER A 2 -3.28 -6.48 8.37
N GLY A 3 -3.95 -7.57 8.01
CA GLY A 3 -5.38 -7.61 7.71
C GLY A 3 -6.05 -8.92 8.09
N ALA A 4 -7.27 -9.11 7.60
CA ALA A 4 -8.06 -10.31 7.85
C ALA A 4 -7.38 -11.57 7.27
N GLY A 5 -7.69 -12.73 7.84
CA GLY A 5 -7.23 -14.03 7.31
C GLY A 5 -5.72 -14.26 7.40
N GLY A 6 -4.98 -13.42 8.14
CA GLY A 6 -3.53 -13.49 8.21
C GLY A 6 -2.82 -12.74 7.08
N ALA A 7 -3.54 -11.99 6.25
CA ALA A 7 -2.95 -11.17 5.20
C ALA A 7 -1.98 -10.15 5.83
N SER A 8 -0.83 -9.95 5.19
CA SER A 8 0.19 -9.04 5.67
C SER A 8 0.92 -8.35 4.53
N ALA A 9 1.55 -7.22 4.85
CA ALA A 9 2.45 -6.55 3.94
C ALA A 9 3.59 -5.88 4.68
N SER A 10 4.78 -5.94 4.11
CA SER A 10 5.97 -5.17 4.49
C SER A 10 6.21 -4.08 3.44
N LEU A 11 6.75 -2.96 3.88
CA LEU A 11 7.14 -1.85 3.00
C LEU A 11 8.57 -1.49 3.34
N GLU A 12 9.49 -1.78 2.43
CA GLU A 12 10.85 -1.29 2.52
C GLU A 12 10.92 0.09 1.86
N ILE A 13 11.45 1.07 2.60
CA ILE A 13 11.60 2.44 2.14
C ILE A 13 13.09 2.68 1.93
N PHE A 14 13.48 3.03 0.72
CA PHE A 14 14.87 3.29 0.37
C PHE A 14 15.24 4.76 0.57
N GLU A 15 16.52 5.08 0.33
CA GLU A 15 16.98 6.47 0.32
C GLU A 15 16.23 7.28 -0.74
N ILE A 16 15.99 8.55 -0.40
CA ILE A 16 15.34 9.50 -1.30
C ILE A 16 16.13 9.63 -2.61
N ASP A 17 15.44 9.60 -3.75
CA ASP A 17 16.08 9.72 -5.06
C ASP A 17 16.44 11.19 -5.38
N ASP A 18 17.18 11.39 -6.48
CA ASP A 18 17.60 12.73 -6.94
C ASP A 18 16.41 13.67 -7.25
N ALA A 19 15.21 13.11 -7.49
CA ALA A 19 13.99 13.86 -7.73
C ALA A 19 13.22 14.17 -6.43
N GLY A 20 13.69 13.68 -5.28
CA GLY A 20 13.06 13.89 -3.98
C GLY A 20 11.93 12.91 -3.68
N ASN A 21 11.79 11.82 -4.43
CA ASN A 21 10.81 10.79 -4.13
C ASN A 21 11.41 9.72 -3.22
N TRP A 22 10.55 8.98 -2.55
CA TRP A 22 10.91 7.76 -1.82
C TRP A 22 10.65 6.55 -2.72
N PRO A 23 11.70 5.91 -3.28
CA PRO A 23 11.58 4.57 -3.83
C PRO A 23 11.24 3.61 -2.71
N MET A 24 10.38 2.64 -3.01
CA MET A 24 9.93 1.65 -2.03
C MET A 24 9.73 0.30 -2.71
N GLU A 25 9.76 -0.77 -1.93
CA GLU A 25 9.29 -2.10 -2.34
C GLU A 25 8.20 -2.55 -1.38
N LEU A 26 7.03 -2.88 -1.95
CA LEU A 26 5.91 -3.45 -1.22
C LEU A 26 5.90 -4.95 -1.48
N GLU A 27 5.97 -5.73 -0.41
CA GLU A 27 5.77 -7.18 -0.42
C GLU A 27 4.48 -7.50 0.33
N VAL A 28 3.64 -8.35 -0.26
CA VAL A 28 2.32 -8.72 0.24
C VAL A 28 2.19 -10.23 0.26
N GLU A 29 1.59 -10.74 1.33
CA GLU A 29 1.28 -12.16 1.49
C GLU A 29 -0.16 -12.36 1.96
N GLY A 30 -0.81 -13.40 1.42
CA GLY A 30 -2.12 -13.86 1.88
C GLY A 30 -3.27 -12.89 1.63
N LEU A 31 -3.09 -11.85 0.80
CA LEU A 31 -4.14 -10.93 0.41
C LEU A 31 -4.85 -11.50 -0.83
N PRO A 32 -6.09 -12.00 -0.75
CA PRO A 32 -6.77 -12.59 -1.90
C PRO A 32 -6.95 -11.55 -3.02
N PRO A 33 -7.04 -11.95 -4.29
CA PRO A 33 -7.42 -11.05 -5.37
C PRO A 33 -8.77 -10.36 -5.07
N PRO A 34 -8.91 -9.07 -5.39
CA PRO A 34 -10.12 -8.33 -5.06
C PRO A 34 -11.30 -8.86 -5.88
N ALA A 35 -12.41 -9.16 -5.21
CA ALA A 35 -13.60 -9.71 -5.86
C ALA A 35 -14.22 -8.76 -6.90
N SER A 36 -13.95 -7.46 -6.75
CA SER A 36 -14.34 -6.40 -7.69
C SER A 36 -13.56 -6.45 -9.01
N GLY A 37 -12.43 -7.16 -9.07
CA GLY A 37 -11.47 -7.10 -10.17
C GLY A 37 -10.69 -5.78 -10.23
N ALA A 38 -10.78 -4.93 -9.20
CA ALA A 38 -10.05 -3.68 -9.10
C ALA A 38 -8.56 -3.90 -8.80
N LEU A 39 -7.78 -2.83 -8.82
CA LEU A 39 -6.41 -2.84 -8.28
C LEU A 39 -6.45 -2.63 -6.76
N TYR A 40 -5.45 -3.14 -6.05
CA TYR A 40 -5.13 -2.63 -4.73
C TYR A 40 -4.33 -1.33 -4.83
N GLN A 41 -4.40 -0.50 -3.79
CA GLN A 41 -3.68 0.76 -3.70
C GLN A 41 -3.06 0.93 -2.34
N LEU A 42 -1.79 1.34 -2.31
CA LEU A 42 -1.09 1.76 -1.11
C LEU A 42 -1.33 3.26 -0.89
N TRP A 43 -1.76 3.63 0.30
CA TRP A 43 -2.04 5.02 0.69
C TRP A 43 -1.36 5.37 2.00
N LEU A 44 -0.89 6.61 2.07
CA LEU A 44 -0.66 7.31 3.32
C LEU A 44 -1.99 7.83 3.87
N THR A 45 -2.14 7.78 5.20
CA THR A 45 -3.30 8.31 5.90
C THR A 45 -3.00 9.59 6.66
N GLN A 46 -4.05 10.37 6.87
CA GLN A 46 -4.04 11.47 7.81
C GLN A 46 -5.41 11.56 8.48
N ASN A 47 -5.43 11.54 9.81
CA ASN A 47 -6.64 11.55 10.64
C ASN A 47 -7.63 10.42 10.24
N GLY A 48 -7.10 9.23 9.97
CA GLY A 48 -7.89 8.06 9.58
C GLY A 48 -8.51 8.13 8.18
N LYS A 49 -8.07 9.06 7.32
CA LYS A 49 -8.54 9.21 5.94
C LYS A 49 -7.40 8.94 4.95
N LEU A 50 -7.75 8.42 3.78
CA LEU A 50 -6.82 8.33 2.65
C LEU A 50 -6.37 9.74 2.26
N ALA A 51 -5.07 9.99 2.31
CA ALA A 51 -4.51 11.34 2.12
C ALA A 51 -3.66 11.42 0.85
N ALA A 52 -2.75 10.45 0.64
CA ALA A 52 -1.83 10.48 -0.48
C ALA A 52 -1.57 9.07 -1.06
N LEU A 53 -1.87 8.90 -2.35
CA LEU A 53 -1.67 7.65 -3.08
C LEU A 53 -0.17 7.43 -3.33
N CYS A 54 0.29 6.20 -3.06
CA CYS A 54 1.69 5.79 -3.24
C CYS A 54 1.88 4.75 -4.36
N GLY A 55 0.79 4.22 -4.90
CA GLY A 55 0.79 3.35 -6.07
C GLY A 55 -0.36 2.36 -6.09
N SER A 56 -0.51 1.66 -7.21
CA SER A 56 -1.52 0.62 -7.41
C SER A 56 -0.87 -0.69 -7.82
N PHE A 57 -1.43 -1.83 -7.43
CA PHE A 57 -0.87 -3.15 -7.72
C PHE A 57 -1.95 -4.23 -7.82
N LEU A 58 -1.54 -5.36 -8.40
CA LEU A 58 -2.28 -6.62 -8.38
C LEU A 58 -1.56 -7.61 -7.48
N VAL A 59 -2.33 -8.54 -6.93
CA VAL A 59 -1.81 -9.76 -6.30
C VAL A 59 -1.99 -10.91 -7.27
N GLU A 60 -1.09 -11.88 -7.19
CA GLU A 60 -1.20 -13.15 -7.89
C GLU A 60 -2.37 -13.98 -7.34
N ALA A 61 -2.71 -15.07 -8.03
CA ALA A 61 -3.83 -15.93 -7.63
C ALA A 61 -3.65 -16.58 -6.24
N ASP A 62 -2.41 -16.71 -5.77
CA ASP A 62 -2.07 -17.20 -4.43
C ASP A 62 -2.07 -16.09 -3.35
N GLY A 63 -2.36 -14.85 -3.74
CA GLY A 63 -2.46 -13.70 -2.86
C GLY A 63 -1.12 -13.06 -2.50
N THR A 64 -0.07 -13.33 -3.27
CA THR A 64 1.26 -12.72 -3.10
C THR A 64 1.54 -11.62 -4.12
N THR A 65 2.41 -10.68 -3.77
CA THR A 65 3.03 -9.75 -4.74
C THR A 65 4.31 -9.15 -4.18
N VAL A 66 5.24 -8.79 -5.06
CA VAL A 66 6.39 -7.92 -4.75
C VAL A 66 6.45 -6.87 -5.86
N VAL A 67 6.34 -5.60 -5.49
CA VAL A 67 6.17 -4.53 -6.47
C VAL A 67 6.92 -3.26 -6.05
N PRO A 68 7.71 -2.66 -6.97
CA PRO A 68 8.31 -1.37 -6.71
C PRO A 68 7.24 -0.27 -6.70
N MET A 69 7.37 0.64 -5.75
CA MET A 69 6.49 1.79 -5.53
C MET A 69 7.33 3.07 -5.42
N ASN A 70 6.66 4.21 -5.53
CA ASN A 70 7.34 5.51 -5.41
C ASN A 70 6.39 6.54 -4.80
N ALA A 71 6.87 7.27 -3.78
CA ALA A 71 6.06 8.28 -3.10
C ALA A 71 6.74 9.65 -3.11
N PRO A 72 6.12 10.67 -3.72
CA PRO A 72 6.64 12.04 -3.75
C PRO A 72 6.20 12.86 -2.50
N TRP A 73 6.09 12.23 -1.33
CA TRP A 73 5.45 12.81 -0.14
C TRP A 73 6.42 12.96 1.04
N ARG A 74 6.19 13.94 1.91
CA ARG A 74 6.90 14.03 3.20
C ARG A 74 6.18 13.19 4.23
N PHE A 75 6.70 12.00 4.53
CA PHE A 75 6.03 11.05 5.44
C PHE A 75 5.73 11.60 6.83
N SER A 76 6.49 12.59 7.31
CA SER A 76 6.22 13.28 8.58
C SER A 76 4.88 14.04 8.62
N GLU A 77 4.24 14.27 7.47
CA GLU A 77 2.93 14.92 7.37
C GLU A 77 1.75 13.94 7.57
N PHE A 78 2.04 12.63 7.67
CA PHE A 78 1.06 11.54 7.68
C PHE A 78 1.18 10.70 8.95
N ASP A 79 0.12 9.96 9.27
CA ASP A 79 0.02 9.21 10.53
C ASP A 79 -0.04 7.68 10.36
N GLY A 80 -0.12 7.19 9.13
CA GLY A 80 -0.22 5.75 8.89
C GLY A 80 -0.20 5.36 7.42
N TRP A 81 -0.28 4.05 7.21
CA TRP A 81 -0.33 3.42 5.91
C TRP A 81 -1.48 2.43 5.86
N VAL A 82 -2.15 2.39 4.71
CA VAL A 82 -3.20 1.41 4.43
C VAL A 82 -3.13 0.90 3.01
N VAL A 83 -3.62 -0.32 2.81
CA VAL A 83 -4.00 -0.82 1.49
C VAL A 83 -5.51 -0.85 1.40
N VAL A 84 -6.05 -0.37 0.28
CA VAL A 84 -7.49 -0.42 -0.06
C VAL A 84 -7.67 -1.00 -1.46
N GLU A 85 -8.85 -1.54 -1.75
CA GLU A 85 -9.29 -1.72 -3.14
C GLU A 85 -9.53 -0.35 -3.78
N ALA A 86 -9.11 -0.15 -5.04
CA ALA A 86 -9.33 1.09 -5.76
C ALA A 86 -10.84 1.41 -5.84
N GLY A 87 -11.20 2.62 -5.42
CA GLY A 87 -12.59 3.06 -5.29
C GLY A 87 -13.24 2.79 -3.93
N SER A 88 -12.55 2.08 -3.03
CA SER A 88 -12.95 1.89 -1.63
C SER A 88 -12.23 2.87 -0.70
N GLN A 89 -12.81 3.15 0.45
CA GLN A 89 -12.13 3.80 1.59
C GLN A 89 -11.88 2.84 2.76
N ALA A 90 -12.34 1.59 2.66
CA ALA A 90 -12.17 0.59 3.70
C ALA A 90 -10.80 -0.08 3.57
N PRO A 91 -9.92 0.02 4.58
CA PRO A 91 -8.64 -0.69 4.60
C PRO A 91 -8.84 -2.21 4.59
N VAL A 92 -8.05 -2.89 3.76
CA VAL A 92 -7.87 -4.34 3.83
C VAL A 92 -6.59 -4.71 4.58
N LEU A 93 -5.59 -3.81 4.57
CA LEU A 93 -4.39 -3.86 5.39
C LEU A 93 -4.15 -2.49 6.04
N SER A 94 -3.68 -2.47 7.28
CA SER A 94 -3.27 -1.26 7.98
C SER A 94 -2.06 -1.49 8.88
N THR A 95 -1.33 -0.43 9.23
CA THR A 95 -0.28 -0.46 10.27
C THR A 95 -0.85 -0.58 11.67
#